data_AF-A0A950RVB9-F1
#
_entry.id   AF-A0A950RVB9-F1
#
_cell.length_a   1.000
_cell.length_b   1.000
_cell.length_c   1.000
_cell.angle_alpha   90.00
_cell.angle_beta   90.00
_cell.angle_gamma   90.00
#
_symmetry.space_group_name_H-M   'P 1'
#
loop_
_entity.id
_entity.type
_entity.pdbx_description
1 polymer ?
#
loop_
_entity_poly.entity_id
_entity_poly.type
_entity_poly.pdbx_seq_one_letter_code
_entity_poly.pdbx_strand_id
1 'polypeptide(L)'
;MSAIHHRFGIRPLPTMPAKQPFARRDDDVSQRFDLYGEHGRAAMAAPFVGLTTDGQVVPDLFALSPTGISTQAIVDAANAFVDALSREQRDQAHFKLDDPMWRAWSNIHPF
;
A
#
# COMPACT_ATOMS: atom_id res chain seq x y z
N MET A 1 -13.32 -15.73 25.04
CA MET A 1 -14.06 -16.62 24.12
C MET A 1 -13.92 -16.07 22.70
N SER A 2 -12.87 -16.49 21.98
CA SER A 2 -12.57 -15.99 20.63
C SER A 2 -13.36 -16.82 19.60
N ALA A 3 -14.31 -16.20 18.92
CA ALA A 3 -15.07 -16.82 17.85
C ALA A 3 -14.24 -16.83 16.56
N ILE A 4 -13.75 -18.01 16.18
CA ILE A 4 -12.96 -18.19 14.97
C ILE A 4 -13.90 -18.14 13.76
N HIS A 5 -13.74 -17.10 12.94
CA HIS A 5 -14.51 -16.86 11.72
C HIS A 5 -14.04 -17.81 10.60
N HIS A 6 -14.38 -19.10 10.69
CA HIS A 6 -14.01 -20.13 9.71
C HIS A 6 -14.80 -20.08 8.39
N ARG A 7 -15.73 -19.15 8.21
CA ARG A 7 -16.73 -19.20 7.11
C ARG A 7 -16.34 -18.48 5.81
N PHE A 8 -15.25 -17.73 5.78
CA PHE A 8 -14.91 -16.85 4.64
C PHE A 8 -13.59 -17.20 3.92
N GLY A 9 -13.02 -18.39 4.11
CA GLY A 9 -11.75 -18.76 3.47
C GLY A 9 -10.55 -17.92 3.94
N ILE A 10 -10.70 -17.20 5.06
CA ILE A 10 -9.62 -16.44 5.68
C ILE A 10 -8.62 -17.44 6.25
N ARG A 11 -7.44 -17.52 5.63
CA ARG A 11 -6.34 -18.38 6.10
C ARG A 11 -5.95 -17.95 7.52
N PRO A 12 -5.56 -18.88 8.41
CA PRO A 12 -5.03 -18.55 9.73
C PRO A 12 -3.61 -17.98 9.60
N LEU A 13 -3.47 -16.85 8.91
CA LEU A 13 -2.25 -16.07 8.87
C LEU A 13 -2.28 -15.07 10.02
N PRO A 14 -1.13 -14.81 10.67
CA PRO A 14 -1.03 -13.72 11.63
C PRO A 14 -1.40 -12.39 10.97
N THR A 15 -2.03 -11.48 11.72
CA THR A 15 -2.36 -10.13 11.24
C THR A 15 -1.09 -9.40 10.80
N MET A 16 -1.10 -8.87 9.58
CA MET A 16 0.00 -8.12 9.00
C MET A 16 -0.43 -6.66 8.80
N PRO A 17 -0.35 -5.78 9.84
CA PRO A 17 -0.75 -4.39 9.69
C PRO A 17 0.26 -3.62 8.83
N ALA A 18 -0.23 -2.80 7.89
CA ALA A 18 0.64 -1.94 7.07
C ALA A 18 1.44 -0.92 7.89
N LYS A 19 1.10 -0.71 9.17
CA LYS A 19 1.65 0.34 10.04
C LYS A 19 2.59 -0.18 11.14
N GLN A 20 2.76 -1.49 11.32
CA GLN A 20 3.66 -2.04 12.34
C GLN A 20 4.58 -3.13 11.76
N PRO A 21 5.85 -3.21 12.21
CA PRO A 21 6.77 -4.26 11.78
C PRO A 21 6.35 -5.66 12.24
N PHE A 22 6.78 -6.68 11.49
CA PHE A 22 6.65 -8.08 11.90
C PHE A 22 7.49 -8.38 13.15
N ALA A 23 6.99 -9.28 14.00
CA ALA A 23 7.82 -9.86 15.05
C ALA A 23 8.89 -10.76 14.39
N ARG A 24 10.17 -10.43 14.56
CA ARG A 24 11.28 -11.23 14.04
C ARG A 24 11.31 -12.62 14.68
N ARG A 25 11.60 -13.63 13.85
CA ARG A 25 11.78 -15.03 14.25
C ARG A 25 13.03 -15.58 13.56
N ASP A 26 13.68 -16.56 14.19
CA ASP A 26 14.88 -17.20 13.66
C ASP A 26 14.52 -18.35 12.71
N ASP A 27 13.86 -18.04 11.59
CA ASP A 27 13.53 -19.00 10.53
C ASP A 27 13.81 -18.42 9.14
N ASP A 28 14.06 -19.28 8.14
CA ASP A 28 14.48 -18.87 6.80
C ASP A 28 13.46 -17.97 6.09
N VAL A 29 12.17 -18.14 6.35
CA VAL A 29 11.12 -17.31 5.76
C VAL A 29 11.18 -15.92 6.36
N SER A 30 11.27 -15.82 7.69
CA SER A 30 11.44 -14.55 8.40
C SER A 30 12.69 -13.80 7.94
N GLN A 31 13.82 -14.48 7.73
CA GLN A 31 15.05 -13.87 7.20
C GLN A 31 14.86 -13.29 5.78
N ARG A 32 14.13 -13.97 4.90
CA ARG A 32 13.84 -13.47 3.54
C ARG A 32 12.96 -12.21 3.58
N PHE A 33 11.96 -12.18 4.46
CA PHE A 33 11.12 -10.99 4.66
C PHE A 33 11.91 -9.83 5.29
N ASP A 34 12.84 -10.11 6.19
CA ASP A 34 13.72 -9.09 6.77
C ASP A 34 14.60 -8.45 5.69
N LEU A 35 15.28 -9.26 4.87
CA LEU A 35 16.09 -8.79 3.74
C LEU A 35 15.25 -7.99 2.73
N TYR A 36 14.05 -8.48 2.41
CA TYR A 36 13.10 -7.76 1.56
C TYR A 36 12.75 -6.38 2.14
N GLY A 37 12.46 -6.32 3.45
CA GLY A 37 12.17 -5.08 4.15
C GLY A 37 13.38 -4.13 4.21
N GLU A 38 14.59 -4.64 4.37
CA GLU A 38 15.83 -3.85 4.34
C GLU A 38 16.06 -3.20 2.97
N HIS A 39 15.93 -3.97 1.89
CA HIS A 39 16.01 -3.45 0.53
C HIS A 39 14.93 -2.40 0.25
N GLY A 40 13.69 -2.64 0.71
CA GLY A 40 12.60 -1.67 0.58
C GLY A 40 12.89 -0.36 1.30
N ARG A 41 13.39 -0.41 2.55
CA ARG A 41 13.79 0.79 3.30
C ARG A 41 14.93 1.55 2.64
N ALA A 42 15.95 0.84 2.14
CA ALA A 42 17.05 1.47 1.42
C ALA A 42 16.58 2.15 0.13
N ALA A 43 15.72 1.50 -0.65
CA ALA A 43 15.12 2.08 -1.86
C ALA A 43 14.25 3.31 -1.57
N MET A 44 13.49 3.29 -0.47
CA MET A 44 12.68 4.43 -0.05
C MET A 44 13.51 5.64 0.38
N ALA A 45 14.69 5.42 0.98
CA ALA A 45 15.60 6.49 1.38
C ALA A 45 16.23 7.22 0.17
N ALA A 46 16.30 6.57 -0.98
CA ALA A 46 16.72 7.22 -2.22
C ALA A 46 15.63 8.19 -2.73
N PRO A 47 16.02 9.36 -3.29
CA PRO A 47 15.09 10.30 -3.92
C PRO A 47 14.29 9.63 -5.04
N PHE A 48 12.98 9.91 -5.09
CA PHE A 48 12.16 9.53 -6.23
C PHE A 48 12.32 10.57 -7.33
N VAL A 49 12.92 10.18 -8.45
CA VAL A 49 13.20 11.08 -9.59
C VAL A 49 12.21 10.91 -10.74
N GLY A 50 11.33 9.91 -10.68
CA GLY A 50 10.41 9.54 -11.75
C GLY A 50 10.82 8.23 -12.46
N LEU A 51 10.24 7.99 -13.64
CA LEU A 51 10.56 6.84 -14.49
C LEU A 51 11.61 7.25 -15.53
N THR A 52 12.67 6.45 -15.65
CA THR A 52 13.78 6.68 -16.58
C THR A 52 14.17 5.38 -17.29
N THR A 53 14.54 5.42 -18.57
CA THR A 53 15.11 4.25 -19.29
C THR A 53 16.62 4.34 -19.46
N ASP A 54 17.18 5.55 -19.43
CA ASP A 54 18.59 5.88 -19.69
C ASP A 54 19.15 6.86 -18.64
N GLY A 55 18.45 7.03 -17.52
CA GLY A 55 18.78 8.00 -16.48
C GLY A 55 18.23 9.41 -16.73
N GLN A 56 17.57 9.68 -17.86
CA GLN A 56 16.80 10.90 -18.07
C GLN A 56 15.31 10.65 -17.79
N VAL A 57 14.68 11.61 -17.11
CA VAL A 57 13.25 11.56 -16.80
C VAL A 57 12.45 11.93 -18.03
N VAL A 58 11.46 11.11 -18.38
CA VAL A 58 10.53 11.41 -19.47
C VAL A 58 9.29 12.10 -18.88
N PRO A 59 9.11 13.43 -19.07
CA PRO A 59 7.89 14.10 -18.64
C PRO A 59 6.71 13.65 -19.51
N ASP A 60 5.50 13.70 -18.94
CA ASP A 60 4.24 13.47 -19.66
C ASP A 60 4.20 12.18 -20.49
N LEU A 61 4.88 11.12 -20.03
CA LEU A 61 5.02 9.82 -20.72
C LEU A 61 3.67 9.25 -21.18
N PHE A 62 2.60 9.51 -20.41
CA PHE A 62 1.24 9.19 -20.76
C PHE A 62 0.36 10.44 -20.66
N ALA A 63 -0.31 10.77 -21.76
CA ALA A 63 -1.33 11.81 -21.75
C ALA A 63 -2.61 11.31 -21.08
N LEU A 64 -3.26 12.19 -20.31
CA LEU A 64 -4.61 11.93 -19.81
C LEU A 64 -5.58 11.91 -20.99
N SER A 65 -6.32 10.82 -21.13
CA SER A 65 -7.33 10.65 -22.17
C SER A 65 -8.68 10.29 -21.55
N PRO A 66 -9.78 10.98 -21.92
CA PRO A 66 -11.10 10.60 -21.50
C PRO A 66 -11.44 9.19 -21.97
N THR A 67 -11.87 8.32 -21.06
CA THR A 67 -12.33 6.96 -21.41
C THR A 67 -13.77 6.93 -21.92
N GLY A 68 -14.49 8.06 -21.86
CA GLY A 68 -15.92 8.17 -22.17
C GLY A 68 -16.84 7.62 -21.07
N ILE A 69 -16.27 7.08 -19.98
CA ILE A 69 -17.01 6.54 -18.84
C ILE A 69 -16.86 7.49 -17.67
N SER A 70 -17.99 7.91 -17.09
CA SER A 70 -17.98 8.76 -15.90
C SER A 70 -17.52 7.97 -14.68
N THR A 71 -16.57 8.54 -13.93
CA THR A 71 -16.15 8.05 -12.61
C THR A 71 -16.89 8.74 -11.46
N GLN A 72 -17.88 9.59 -11.73
CA GLN A 72 -18.54 10.43 -10.72
C GLN A 72 -19.13 9.63 -9.56
N ALA A 73 -19.81 8.50 -9.85
CA ALA A 73 -20.37 7.66 -8.79
C ALA A 73 -19.30 7.07 -7.85
N ILE A 74 -18.10 6.81 -8.35
CA ILE A 74 -16.95 6.34 -7.54
C ILE A 74 -16.47 7.47 -6.65
N VAL A 75 -16.37 8.69 -7.20
CA VAL A 75 -15.99 9.90 -6.45
C VAL A 75 -16.99 10.19 -5.33
N ASP A 76 -18.30 10.15 -5.64
CA ASP A 76 -19.36 10.40 -4.67
C ASP A 76 -19.34 9.38 -3.52
N ALA A 77 -19.16 8.09 -3.85
CA ALA A 77 -19.05 7.04 -2.84
C ALA A 77 -17.81 7.18 -1.96
N ALA A 78 -16.66 7.54 -2.54
CA ALA A 78 -15.43 7.78 -1.80
C ALA A 78 -15.60 8.97 -0.84
N ASN A 79 -16.17 10.08 -1.30
CA ASN A 79 -16.42 11.25 -0.46
C ASN A 79 -17.39 10.92 0.69
N ALA A 80 -18.49 10.22 0.40
CA ALA A 80 -19.45 9.81 1.41
C ALA A 80 -18.82 8.91 2.49
N PHE A 81 -17.93 7.99 2.09
CA PHE A 81 -17.17 7.17 3.04
C PHE A 81 -16.28 8.04 3.94
N VAL A 82 -15.51 8.95 3.35
CA VAL A 82 -14.60 9.84 4.08
C VAL A 82 -15.33 10.75 5.05
N ASP A 83 -16.48 11.28 4.66
CA ASP A 83 -17.30 12.19 5.48
C ASP A 83 -17.91 11.47 6.70
N ALA A 84 -18.13 10.15 6.59
CA ALA A 84 -18.63 9.34 7.69
C ALA A 84 -17.58 9.02 8.77
N LEU A 85 -16.30 9.32 8.53
CA LEU A 85 -15.20 8.98 9.45
C LEU A 85 -14.91 10.08 10.49
N SER A 86 -14.57 9.67 11.71
CA SER A 86 -13.97 10.56 12.71
C SER A 86 -12.63 11.11 12.21
N ARG A 87 -12.09 12.14 12.89
CA ARG A 87 -10.74 12.64 12.58
C ARG A 87 -9.70 11.53 12.68
N GLU A 88 -9.73 10.76 13.77
CA GLU A 88 -8.80 9.67 14.04
C GLU A 88 -8.92 8.58 12.97
N GLN A 89 -10.14 8.25 12.55
CA GLN A 89 -10.37 7.26 11.49
C GLN A 89 -9.88 7.75 10.12
N ARG A 90 -10.08 9.04 9.80
CA ARG A 90 -9.54 9.64 8.57
C ARG A 90 -8.02 9.60 8.53
N ASP A 91 -7.37 9.96 9.62
CA ASP A 91 -5.91 9.89 9.75
C ASP A 91 -5.39 8.45 9.61
N GLN A 92 -6.22 7.45 9.92
CA GLN A 92 -5.87 6.05 9.71
C GLN A 92 -6.09 5.58 8.27
N ALA A 93 -7.14 6.06 7.60
CA ALA A 93 -7.58 5.61 6.28
C ALA A 93 -6.89 6.33 5.11
N HIS A 94 -6.26 7.49 5.35
CA HIS A 94 -5.69 8.33 4.29
C HIS A 94 -4.18 8.52 4.41
N PHE A 95 -3.58 8.74 3.25
CA PHE A 95 -2.26 9.35 3.09
C PHE A 95 -2.40 10.56 2.17
N LYS A 96 -1.52 11.56 2.32
CA LYS A 96 -1.43 12.66 1.35
C LYS A 96 -0.99 12.11 0.00
N LEU A 97 -1.32 12.80 -1.09
CA LEU A 97 -0.95 12.34 -2.45
C LEU A 97 0.57 12.18 -2.63
N ASP A 98 1.35 13.07 -2.00
CA ASP A 98 2.81 13.10 -2.02
C ASP A 98 3.45 12.30 -0.87
N ASP A 99 2.67 11.53 -0.13
CA ASP A 99 3.17 10.78 1.02
C ASP A 99 4.11 9.65 0.57
N PRO A 100 5.33 9.53 1.15
CA PRO A 100 6.26 8.45 0.80
C PRO A 100 5.70 7.04 1.08
N MET A 101 4.66 6.90 1.90
CA MET A 101 4.00 5.61 2.17
C MET A 101 3.39 4.96 0.92
N TRP A 102 3.05 5.73 -0.12
CA TRP A 102 2.65 5.13 -1.40
C TRP A 102 3.76 4.28 -2.03
N ARG A 103 5.03 4.68 -1.85
CA ARG A 103 6.20 3.91 -2.31
C ARG A 103 6.50 2.69 -1.43
N ALA A 104 5.95 2.65 -0.21
CA ALA A 104 6.06 1.51 0.69
C ALA A 104 5.02 0.42 0.39
N TRP A 105 4.05 0.69 -0.48
CA TRP A 105 3.02 -0.30 -0.81
C TRP A 105 3.63 -1.46 -1.61
N SER A 106 3.42 -2.67 -1.09
CA SER A 106 3.87 -3.90 -1.70
C SER A 106 2.76 -4.93 -1.67
N ASN A 107 2.39 -5.43 -2.85
CA ASN A 107 1.42 -6.52 -3.01
C ASN A 107 2.15 -7.81 -3.42
N ILE A 108 3.09 -8.27 -2.60
CA ILE A 108 3.71 -9.58 -2.81
C ILE A 108 2.71 -10.69 -2.52
N HIS A 109 2.53 -11.60 -3.48
CA HIS A 109 1.85 -12.88 -3.25
C HIS A 109 2.93 -13.97 -3.24
N PRO A 110 3.46 -14.38 -2.08
CA PRO A 110 4.64 -15.24 -1.98
C PRO A 110 4.39 -16.73 -2.34
N PHE A 111 3.22 -17.08 -2.87
CA PHE A 111 2.81 -18.45 -3.19
C PHE A 111 2.14 -18.57 -4.55
#